data_AF-A0A914PN94-F1
#
_entry.id   AF-A0A914PN94-F1
#
_cell.length_a   1.000
_cell.length_b   1.000
_cell.length_c   1.000
_cell.angle_alpha   90.00
_cell.angle_beta   90.00
_cell.angle_gamma   90.00
#
_symmetry.space_group_name_H-M   'P 1'
#
loop_
_entity.id
_entity.type
_entity.pdbx_description
1 polymer ?
#
loop_
_entity_poly.entity_id
_entity_poly.type
_entity_poly.pdbx_seq_one_letter_code
_entity_poly.pdbx_strand_id
1 'polypeptide(L)'
;MDQSRHLLINGVVLNGRPDFLKPLDEHHHRIRKGFETGELEVRTNDETIRNLSTKLSNPAILDVEFASIPQKRISAGASTSQLPENLSKNRQKSILPYEDTRVMLHPTRKNPHGYINASNVQVPIGDRFFKYVLTQAPMKNTVEDFWNMVWESGSRIIVMMANHTIEQFSIYWPIKSKEKLTFGDYSIRQQSCTNTRNLITTIMSMKSLSSGEKRVIYHLSYSGFRQDFDGVPNSIELFLSFIDAVNSVKRHIENEKPRDVDSGVFVTASGTASRQNSRNRSRSISRISLLDVTNRMRSHSVEHNSIWKRKLTLSSSGQQSTSSTNSDTSTASSTASSNNNNGATSYRPDVTLEQQPPIIVHCLDGSADSGIFILVELIVHCIENNVSVEIAKLLRLLRQQRAALIRSPMQYRFVYESILVYLQRSRLI
;
A
#
# COMPACT_ATOMS: atom_id res chain seq x y z
N MET A 1 -39.22 -13.67 5.88
CA MET A 1 -39.16 -12.64 4.83
C MET A 1 -37.83 -11.95 4.99
N ASP A 2 -36.99 -12.17 4.01
CA ASP A 2 -35.56 -11.89 3.98
C ASP A 2 -35.32 -10.39 3.72
N GLN A 3 -34.51 -9.72 4.55
CA GLN A 3 -34.06 -8.35 4.32
C GLN A 3 -32.54 -8.36 4.19
N SER A 4 -32.09 -8.49 2.95
CA SER A 4 -30.69 -8.36 2.56
C SER A 4 -30.20 -6.94 2.86
N ARG A 5 -29.24 -6.83 3.78
CA ARG A 5 -28.52 -5.58 4.08
C ARG A 5 -27.43 -5.36 3.03
N HIS A 6 -27.61 -4.36 2.19
CA HIS A 6 -26.56 -3.87 1.29
C HIS A 6 -25.49 -3.12 2.10
N LEU A 7 -24.25 -3.62 2.07
CA LEU A 7 -23.05 -2.90 2.47
C LEU A 7 -22.72 -1.86 1.39
N LEU A 8 -22.87 -0.59 1.72
CA LEU A 8 -22.41 0.52 0.88
C LEU A 8 -20.92 0.77 1.19
N ILE A 9 -20.06 0.37 0.27
CA ILE A 9 -18.65 0.78 0.22
C ILE A 9 -18.61 2.18 -0.41
N ASN A 10 -18.24 3.19 0.38
CA ASN A 10 -17.85 4.54 -0.04
C ASN A 10 -18.71 5.19 -1.14
N GLY A 11 -20.01 5.35 -0.85
CA GLY A 11 -20.98 5.94 -1.76
C GLY A 11 -20.73 7.42 -2.06
N VAL A 12 -20.50 7.71 -3.34
CA VAL A 12 -20.72 9.03 -3.96
C VAL A 12 -22.22 9.19 -4.21
N VAL A 13 -22.82 10.23 -3.65
CA VAL A 13 -24.08 10.81 -4.18
C VAL A 13 -23.79 12.28 -4.46
N LEU A 14 -23.59 12.61 -5.74
CA LEU A 14 -23.46 13.99 -6.21
C LEU A 14 -24.70 14.36 -7.02
N ASN A 15 -25.66 15.02 -6.37
CA ASN A 15 -26.65 15.83 -7.07
C ASN A 15 -26.06 17.23 -7.27
N GLY A 16 -25.54 17.51 -8.46
CA GLY A 16 -25.11 18.86 -8.85
C GLY A 16 -23.98 18.86 -9.87
N ARG A 17 -24.33 19.19 -11.13
CA ARG A 17 -23.53 19.65 -12.29
C ARG A 17 -22.05 19.19 -12.40
N PRO A 18 -21.66 18.48 -13.48
CA PRO A 18 -20.36 17.83 -13.60
C PRO A 18 -19.35 18.73 -14.34
N ASP A 19 -18.57 19.55 -13.62
CA ASP A 19 -17.43 20.27 -14.26
C ASP A 19 -16.12 20.28 -13.43
N PHE A 20 -16.04 19.61 -12.28
CA PHE A 20 -14.86 19.66 -11.40
C PHE A 20 -14.36 18.32 -10.87
N LEU A 21 -14.43 17.28 -11.69
CA LEU A 21 -13.66 16.04 -11.47
C LEU A 21 -12.98 15.66 -12.79
N LYS A 22 -11.86 16.30 -13.09
CA LYS A 22 -10.87 15.66 -13.96
C LYS A 22 -10.20 14.56 -13.12
N PRO A 23 -10.26 13.30 -13.53
CA PRO A 23 -9.57 12.23 -12.81
C PRO A 23 -8.08 12.54 -12.70
N LEU A 24 -7.45 12.13 -11.61
CA LEU A 24 -6.00 12.04 -11.44
C LEU A 24 -5.33 11.08 -12.48
N ASP A 25 -6.02 10.70 -13.54
CA ASP A 25 -5.61 9.71 -14.53
C ASP A 25 -4.58 10.27 -15.52
N GLU A 26 -4.60 11.56 -15.88
CA GLU A 26 -3.62 12.10 -16.84
C GLU A 26 -2.19 12.16 -16.27
N HIS A 27 -2.04 12.39 -14.96
CA HIS A 27 -0.73 12.40 -14.32
C HIS A 27 -0.20 10.98 -14.06
N HIS A 28 -1.08 10.06 -13.64
CA HIS A 28 -0.74 8.64 -13.53
C HIS A 28 -0.46 8.01 -14.89
N HIS A 29 -1.13 8.42 -15.97
CA HIS A 29 -0.84 7.95 -17.33
C HIS A 29 0.52 8.46 -17.84
N ARG A 30 0.94 9.69 -17.46
CA ARG A 30 2.30 10.19 -17.74
C ARG A 30 3.39 9.49 -16.93
N ILE A 31 3.13 9.13 -15.67
CA ILE A 31 4.08 8.32 -14.87
C ILE A 31 4.13 6.88 -15.39
N ARG A 32 2.99 6.30 -15.75
CA ARG A 32 2.88 4.98 -16.40
C ARG A 32 3.67 4.94 -17.71
N LYS A 33 3.54 5.95 -18.58
CA LYS A 33 4.39 6.09 -19.79
C LYS A 33 5.88 6.23 -19.48
N GLY A 34 6.26 6.85 -18.37
CA GLY A 34 7.67 6.95 -17.94
C GLY A 34 8.28 5.62 -17.48
N PHE A 35 7.44 4.64 -17.11
CA PHE A 35 7.85 3.27 -16.78
C PHE A 35 7.62 2.27 -17.93
N GLU A 36 6.73 2.58 -18.89
CA GLU A 36 6.37 1.70 -20.03
C GLU A 36 7.19 1.91 -21.30
N THR A 37 8.08 2.91 -21.39
CA THR A 37 9.05 3.00 -22.51
C THR A 37 10.17 1.98 -22.28
N GLY A 38 9.92 0.75 -22.75
CA GLY A 38 10.79 -0.42 -22.67
C GLY A 38 12.11 -0.33 -23.44
N GLU A 39 12.95 0.63 -23.08
CA GLU A 39 14.41 0.56 -23.24
C GLU A 39 15.06 0.72 -21.86
N LEU A 40 14.76 -0.23 -20.96
CA LEU A 40 15.47 -0.35 -19.69
C LEU A 40 16.29 -1.64 -19.76
N GLU A 41 17.56 -1.50 -20.13
CA GLU A 41 18.54 -2.54 -19.84
C GLU A 41 18.37 -2.95 -18.38
N VAL A 42 18.08 -4.23 -18.15
CA VAL A 42 18.11 -4.81 -16.81
C VAL A 42 19.55 -4.71 -16.34
N ARG A 43 19.86 -3.64 -15.59
CA ARG A 43 21.18 -3.45 -15.00
C ARG A 43 21.48 -4.65 -14.11
N THR A 44 22.66 -5.22 -14.28
CA THR A 44 23.08 -6.30 -13.39
C THR A 44 23.21 -5.77 -11.97
N ASN A 45 23.03 -6.65 -10.97
CA ASN A 45 23.30 -6.29 -9.57
C ASN A 45 24.73 -5.75 -9.41
N ASP A 46 25.67 -6.21 -10.22
CA ASP A 46 27.09 -5.80 -10.22
C ASP A 46 27.29 -4.35 -10.69
N GLU A 47 26.59 -3.93 -11.74
CA GLU A 47 26.57 -2.53 -12.17
C GLU A 47 25.90 -1.65 -11.12
N THR A 48 24.80 -2.12 -10.54
CA THR A 48 24.07 -1.39 -9.50
C THR A 48 24.96 -1.19 -8.27
N ILE A 49 25.64 -2.23 -7.80
CA ILE A 49 26.62 -2.15 -6.71
C ILE A 49 27.73 -1.16 -7.04
N ARG A 50 28.36 -1.25 -8.22
CA ARG A 50 29.41 -0.31 -8.64
C ARG A 50 28.92 1.14 -8.60
N ASN A 51 27.75 1.41 -9.18
CA ASN A 51 27.16 2.74 -9.21
C ASN A 51 26.85 3.27 -7.80
N LEU A 52 26.28 2.44 -6.91
CA LEU A 52 26.01 2.81 -5.53
C LEU A 52 27.30 3.10 -4.77
N SER A 53 28.32 2.24 -4.90
CA SER A 53 29.63 2.44 -4.29
C SER A 53 30.29 3.73 -4.76
N THR A 54 30.29 4.01 -6.06
CA THR A 54 30.84 5.26 -6.61
C THR A 54 30.13 6.50 -6.05
N LYS A 55 28.80 6.50 -5.97
CA LYS A 55 28.04 7.61 -5.38
C LYS A 55 28.32 7.77 -3.89
N LEU A 56 28.45 6.68 -3.14
CA LEU A 56 28.76 6.71 -1.71
C LEU A 56 30.19 7.19 -1.42
N SER A 57 31.14 6.88 -2.29
CA SER A 57 32.53 7.39 -2.19
C SER A 57 32.66 8.89 -2.41
N ASN A 58 31.66 9.54 -3.04
CA ASN A 58 31.63 10.99 -3.22
C ASN A 58 30.33 11.60 -2.64
N PRO A 59 30.33 11.93 -1.33
CA PRO A 59 29.16 12.44 -0.63
C PRO A 59 28.52 13.68 -1.27
N ALA A 60 29.28 14.51 -1.98
CA ALA A 60 28.78 15.73 -2.61
C ALA A 60 27.80 15.43 -3.77
N ILE A 61 28.00 14.31 -4.49
CA ILE A 61 27.09 13.90 -5.56
C ILE A 61 25.69 13.62 -4.98
N LEU A 62 25.64 12.92 -3.85
CA LEU A 62 24.38 12.61 -3.18
C LEU A 62 23.71 13.84 -2.57
N ASP A 63 24.48 14.82 -2.09
CA ASP A 63 23.93 16.09 -1.61
C ASP A 63 23.27 16.88 -2.73
N VAL A 64 23.94 17.01 -3.88
CA VAL A 64 23.41 17.70 -5.06
C VAL A 64 22.17 16.98 -5.60
N GLU A 65 22.22 15.65 -5.71
CA GLU A 65 21.07 14.84 -6.10
C GLU A 65 19.90 15.05 -5.15
N PHE A 66 20.11 14.96 -3.84
CA PHE A 66 19.08 15.16 -2.83
C PHE A 66 18.47 16.56 -2.86
N ALA A 67 19.31 17.59 -2.99
CA ALA A 67 18.89 18.98 -3.07
C ALA A 67 18.02 19.25 -4.32
N SER A 68 18.24 18.51 -5.40
CA SER A 68 17.43 18.63 -6.62
C SER A 68 16.01 18.06 -6.49
N ILE A 69 15.74 17.22 -5.49
CA ILE A 69 14.44 16.58 -5.29
C ILE A 69 13.52 17.53 -4.51
N PRO A 70 12.40 18.00 -5.07
CA PRO A 70 11.50 18.93 -4.38
C PRO A 70 10.98 18.34 -3.06
N GLN A 71 11.03 19.13 -1.99
CA GLN A 71 10.54 18.71 -0.66
C GLN A 71 9.00 18.65 -0.58
N LYS A 72 8.30 19.42 -1.42
CA LYS A 72 6.84 19.49 -1.45
C LYS A 72 6.29 19.72 -2.86
N ARG A 73 5.08 19.24 -3.12
CA ARG A 73 4.29 19.56 -4.32
C ARG A 73 3.48 20.82 -4.04
N ILE A 74 3.94 21.96 -4.58
CA ILE A 74 3.38 23.28 -4.28
C ILE A 74 1.90 23.39 -4.70
N SER A 75 1.52 22.72 -5.78
CA SER A 75 0.16 22.80 -6.36
C SER A 75 -0.91 22.02 -5.60
N ALA A 76 -0.57 21.23 -4.58
CA ALA A 76 -1.49 20.24 -4.01
C ALA A 76 -2.42 20.77 -2.91
N GLY A 77 -2.16 21.96 -2.37
CA GLY A 77 -2.94 22.55 -1.27
C GLY A 77 -2.90 21.76 0.04
N ALA A 78 -3.44 22.34 1.11
CA ALA A 78 -3.60 21.70 2.43
C ALA A 78 -4.79 22.32 3.21
N SER A 79 -5.85 22.71 2.49
CA SER A 79 -6.95 23.52 3.01
C SER A 79 -7.62 22.92 4.24
N THR A 80 -7.98 21.63 4.18
CA THR A 80 -8.67 20.94 5.29
C THR A 80 -7.78 20.89 6.53
N SER A 81 -6.48 20.66 6.36
CA SER A 81 -5.50 20.65 7.46
C SER A 81 -5.33 21.99 8.17
N GLN A 82 -5.64 23.10 7.47
CA GLN A 82 -5.46 24.46 7.94
C GLN A 82 -6.74 25.07 8.53
N LEU A 83 -7.87 24.36 8.50
CA LEU A 83 -9.09 24.79 9.19
C LEU A 83 -8.85 24.97 10.70
N PRO A 84 -9.40 26.01 11.35
CA PRO A 84 -9.17 26.30 12.77
C PRO A 84 -9.33 25.11 13.71
N GLU A 85 -10.36 24.29 13.51
CA GLU A 85 -10.66 23.09 14.28
C GLU A 85 -9.63 21.97 14.09
N ASN A 86 -8.95 21.93 12.93
CA ASN A 86 -7.99 20.90 12.56
C ASN A 86 -6.54 21.29 12.90
N LEU A 87 -6.26 22.56 13.19
CA LEU A 87 -4.92 23.02 13.58
C LEU A 87 -4.36 22.25 14.77
N SER A 88 -5.20 21.99 15.78
CA SER A 88 -4.83 21.24 16.98
C SER A 88 -4.61 19.73 16.75
N LYS A 89 -4.99 19.22 15.57
CA LYS A 89 -4.80 17.81 15.17
C LYS A 89 -3.47 17.57 14.45
N ASN A 90 -2.69 18.64 14.20
CA ASN A 90 -1.37 18.56 13.57
C ASN A 90 -0.26 18.65 14.62
N ARG A 91 0.63 17.67 14.66
CA ARG A 91 1.82 17.70 15.53
C ARG A 91 2.83 18.75 15.07
N GLN A 92 2.98 18.90 13.75
CA GLN A 92 3.91 19.84 13.11
C GLN A 92 3.13 20.64 12.06
N LYS A 93 3.18 21.97 12.15
CA LYS A 93 2.47 22.87 11.21
C LYS A 93 3.04 22.81 9.78
N SER A 94 4.31 22.45 9.65
CA SER A 94 5.02 22.35 8.37
C SER A 94 4.82 21.00 7.66
N ILE A 95 4.28 19.99 8.36
CA ILE A 95 4.11 18.63 7.85
C ILE A 95 2.62 18.32 7.82
N LEU A 96 1.98 18.65 6.70
CA LEU A 96 0.55 18.45 6.47
C LEU A 96 0.35 17.49 5.30
N PRO A 97 -0.71 16.67 5.29
CA PRO A 97 -1.09 15.92 4.11
C PRO A 97 -1.53 16.88 2.99
N TYR A 98 -1.31 16.48 1.74
CA TYR A 98 -1.91 17.20 0.62
C TYR A 98 -3.42 16.94 0.55
N GLU A 99 -4.17 17.88 0.00
CA GLU A 99 -5.63 17.78 -0.05
C GLU A 99 -6.11 16.57 -0.85
N ASP A 100 -5.46 16.27 -1.98
CA ASP A 100 -5.82 15.19 -2.91
C ASP A 100 -5.33 13.80 -2.47
N THR A 101 -4.39 13.72 -1.53
CA THR A 101 -3.86 12.44 -1.01
C THR A 101 -4.19 12.20 0.46
N ARG A 102 -4.85 13.12 1.16
CA ARG A 102 -5.17 12.92 2.57
C ARG A 102 -6.07 11.70 2.79
N VAL A 103 -5.92 11.08 3.96
CA VAL A 103 -6.92 10.13 4.44
C VAL A 103 -8.18 10.91 4.83
N MET A 104 -9.32 10.41 4.40
CA MET A 104 -10.65 10.96 4.69
C MET A 104 -11.42 9.96 5.53
N LEU A 105 -11.55 10.24 6.82
CA LEU A 105 -12.36 9.42 7.73
C LEU A 105 -13.84 9.71 7.54
N HIS A 106 -14.69 8.78 7.96
CA HIS A 106 -16.12 9.05 8.05
C HIS A 106 -16.36 10.25 9.00
N PRO A 107 -17.09 11.29 8.57
CA PRO A 107 -17.40 12.43 9.42
C PRO A 107 -18.13 12.03 10.70
N THR A 108 -17.72 12.63 11.82
CA THR A 108 -18.39 12.48 13.11
C THR A 108 -18.73 13.84 13.70
N ARG A 109 -19.54 13.88 14.77
CA ARG A 109 -19.83 15.13 15.48
C ARG A 109 -18.58 15.84 16.01
N LYS A 110 -17.54 15.09 16.40
CA LYS A 110 -16.26 15.63 16.89
C LYS A 110 -15.26 15.89 15.76
N ASN A 111 -15.47 15.29 14.59
CA ASN A 111 -14.60 15.39 13.43
C ASN A 111 -15.42 15.53 12.14
N PRO A 112 -16.08 16.69 11.93
CA PRO A 112 -17.02 16.88 10.82
C PRO A 112 -16.36 16.82 9.45
N HIS A 113 -15.05 17.03 9.37
CA HIS A 113 -14.27 17.00 8.13
C HIS A 113 -13.59 15.65 7.86
N GLY A 114 -13.78 14.67 8.77
CA GLY A 114 -13.08 13.39 8.69
C GLY A 114 -11.56 13.55 8.69
N TYR A 115 -11.05 14.58 9.37
CA TYR A 115 -9.65 14.98 9.28
C TYR A 115 -8.76 14.17 10.20
N ILE A 116 -7.66 13.69 9.64
CA ILE A 116 -6.48 13.17 10.33
C ILE A 116 -5.24 13.56 9.52
N ASN A 117 -4.11 13.85 10.19
CA ASN A 117 -2.84 14.12 9.49
C ASN A 117 -2.22 12.81 8.99
N ALA A 118 -2.75 12.32 7.86
CA ALA A 118 -2.29 11.13 7.19
C ALA A 118 -2.47 11.25 5.67
N SER A 119 -1.59 10.62 4.91
CA SER A 119 -1.61 10.60 3.45
C SER A 119 -1.69 9.16 2.95
N ASN A 120 -2.60 8.89 2.03
CA ASN A 120 -2.59 7.70 1.20
C ASN A 120 -1.40 7.80 0.23
N VAL A 121 -0.54 6.79 0.22
CA VAL A 121 0.61 6.69 -0.67
C VAL A 121 0.51 5.38 -1.43
N GLN A 122 0.58 5.48 -2.76
CA GLN A 122 0.52 4.34 -3.67
C GLN A 122 1.73 4.37 -4.61
N VAL A 123 2.39 3.22 -4.75
CA VAL A 123 3.55 3.07 -5.64
C VAL A 123 3.29 1.88 -6.58
N PRO A 124 3.17 2.12 -7.90
CA PRO A 124 3.13 1.04 -8.87
C PRO A 124 4.52 0.43 -9.03
N ILE A 125 4.63 -0.89 -8.86
CA ILE A 125 5.84 -1.67 -9.15
C ILE A 125 5.40 -2.90 -9.93
N GLY A 126 5.73 -2.95 -11.22
CA GLY A 126 5.17 -3.95 -12.14
C GLY A 126 3.65 -3.89 -12.16
N ASP A 127 3.00 -5.04 -12.01
CA ASP A 127 1.53 -5.17 -11.99
C ASP A 127 0.90 -4.96 -10.60
N ARG A 128 1.71 -4.58 -9.60
CA ARG A 128 1.25 -4.43 -8.21
C ARG A 128 1.26 -2.97 -7.79
N PHE A 129 0.26 -2.61 -6.97
CA PHE A 129 0.23 -1.34 -6.26
C PHE A 129 0.57 -1.56 -4.80
N PHE A 130 1.70 -1.02 -4.37
CA PHE A 130 2.07 -0.96 -2.97
C PHE A 130 1.32 0.18 -2.31
N LYS A 131 0.54 -0.12 -1.26
CA LYS A 131 -0.32 0.84 -0.59
C LYS A 131 0.13 1.07 0.84
N TYR A 132 0.27 2.34 1.19
CA TYR A 132 0.61 2.79 2.53
C TYR A 132 -0.29 3.92 2.97
N VAL A 133 -0.42 4.06 4.28
CA VAL A 133 -0.90 5.27 4.92
C VAL A 133 0.26 5.82 5.75
N LEU A 134 0.76 6.99 5.35
CA LEU A 134 1.79 7.70 6.08
C LEU A 134 1.18 8.74 7.00
N THR A 135 1.43 8.63 8.30
CA THR A 135 0.78 9.45 9.33
C THR A 135 1.75 9.91 10.39
N GLN A 136 1.42 11.00 11.09
CA GLN A 136 2.11 11.39 12.33
C GLN A 136 1.84 10.40 13.47
N ALA A 137 2.68 10.43 14.50
CA ALA A 137 2.38 9.77 15.77
C ALA A 137 1.07 10.31 16.37
N PRO A 138 0.14 9.43 16.78
CA PRO A 138 -1.08 9.85 17.44
C PRO A 138 -0.82 10.77 18.63
N MET A 139 -1.66 11.79 18.77
CA MET A 139 -1.66 12.72 19.90
C MET A 139 -2.87 12.42 20.78
N LYS A 140 -2.88 12.88 22.04
CA LYS A 140 -3.97 12.61 22.98
C LYS A 140 -5.37 12.89 22.40
N ASN A 141 -5.52 13.95 21.61
CA ASN A 141 -6.76 14.35 20.96
C ASN A 141 -7.02 13.68 19.60
N THR A 142 -6.11 12.86 19.08
CA THR A 142 -6.23 12.19 17.76
C THR A 142 -6.07 10.66 17.84
N VAL A 143 -5.92 10.07 19.02
CA VAL A 143 -5.85 8.61 19.18
C VAL A 143 -7.13 7.92 18.67
N GLU A 144 -8.30 8.49 18.93
CA GLU A 144 -9.57 7.98 18.42
C GLU A 144 -9.61 8.03 16.88
N ASP A 145 -9.23 9.17 16.29
CA ASP A 145 -9.12 9.34 14.84
C ASP A 145 -8.14 8.32 14.21
N PHE A 146 -7.02 8.03 14.88
CA PHE A 146 -6.06 7.03 14.42
C PHE A 146 -6.65 5.62 14.37
N TRP A 147 -7.42 5.21 15.38
CA TRP A 147 -8.07 3.89 15.36
C TRP A 147 -9.24 3.83 14.39
N ASN A 148 -9.98 4.92 14.18
CA ASN A 148 -10.94 5.03 13.08
C ASN A 148 -10.23 4.78 11.74
N MET A 149 -9.08 5.42 11.50
CA MET A 149 -8.27 5.21 10.29
C MET A 149 -7.82 3.75 10.12
N VAL A 150 -7.28 3.12 11.18
CA VAL A 150 -6.86 1.70 11.14
C VAL A 150 -8.04 0.80 10.76
N TRP A 151 -9.21 1.04 11.36
CA TRP A 151 -10.41 0.25 11.11
C TRP A 151 -10.97 0.45 9.70
N GLU A 152 -11.21 1.70 9.30
CA GLU A 152 -11.84 2.06 8.03
C GLU A 152 -10.97 1.66 6.83
N SER A 153 -9.64 1.75 6.96
CA SER A 153 -8.71 1.31 5.91
C SER A 153 -8.56 -0.21 5.80
N GLY A 154 -9.07 -0.97 6.78
CA GLY A 154 -8.84 -2.41 6.84
C GLY A 154 -7.39 -2.81 7.14
N SER A 155 -6.55 -1.86 7.57
CA SER A 155 -5.14 -2.11 7.82
C SER A 155 -4.94 -3.11 8.95
N ARG A 156 -4.05 -4.08 8.74
CA ARG A 156 -3.66 -5.08 9.73
C ARG A 156 -2.23 -4.90 10.24
N ILE A 157 -1.44 -4.02 9.62
CA ILE A 157 -0.03 -3.81 9.94
C ILE A 157 0.21 -2.34 10.24
N ILE A 158 0.78 -2.09 11.41
CA ILE A 158 1.27 -0.78 11.83
C ILE A 158 2.79 -0.86 12.00
N VAL A 159 3.51 -0.03 11.27
CA VAL A 159 4.97 0.14 11.36
C VAL A 159 5.24 1.45 12.09
N MET A 160 5.94 1.35 13.22
CA MET A 160 6.32 2.49 14.06
C MET A 160 7.84 2.69 14.02
N MET A 161 8.27 3.82 13.46
CA MET A 161 9.66 4.25 13.53
C MET A 161 9.86 5.11 14.79
N ALA A 162 10.39 4.52 15.85
CA ALA A 162 10.50 5.07 17.20
C ALA A 162 11.89 5.67 17.49
N ASN A 163 12.32 6.65 16.69
CA ASN A 163 13.58 7.39 16.93
C ASN A 163 13.56 8.22 18.23
N HIS A 164 12.37 8.56 18.72
CA HIS A 164 12.20 9.38 19.91
C HIS A 164 11.80 8.54 21.12
N THR A 165 12.03 9.10 22.32
CA THR A 165 11.58 8.48 23.56
C THR A 165 10.08 8.24 23.53
N ILE A 166 9.64 7.11 24.09
CA ILE A 166 8.22 6.72 24.15
C ILE A 166 7.36 7.82 24.81
N GLU A 167 7.95 8.61 25.71
CA GLU A 167 7.31 9.74 26.37
C GLU A 167 6.81 10.84 25.42
N GLN A 168 7.37 10.96 24.22
CA GLN A 168 6.89 11.91 23.19
C GLN A 168 5.66 11.40 22.42
N PHE A 169 5.35 10.11 22.56
CA PHE A 169 4.21 9.45 21.95
C PHE A 169 3.04 9.42 22.93
N SER A 170 1.83 9.70 22.44
CA SER A 170 0.64 9.35 23.20
C SER A 170 0.46 7.84 23.12
N ILE A 171 0.25 7.20 24.27
CA ILE A 171 0.00 5.76 24.32
C ILE A 171 -1.33 5.48 23.61
N TYR A 172 -1.25 4.90 22.42
CA TYR A 172 -2.41 4.50 21.63
C TYR A 172 -2.60 2.98 21.58
N TRP A 173 -1.70 2.21 22.19
CA TRP A 173 -1.74 0.74 22.24
C TRP A 173 -1.42 0.22 23.65
N PRO A 174 -1.96 -0.94 24.05
CA PRO A 174 -1.63 -1.57 25.33
C PRO A 174 -0.14 -1.94 25.39
N ILE A 175 0.54 -1.55 26.47
CA ILE A 175 1.98 -1.83 26.68
C ILE A 175 2.14 -3.05 27.61
N LYS A 176 1.24 -3.19 28.58
CA LYS A 176 1.30 -4.28 29.55
C LYS A 176 0.66 -5.54 28.98
N SER A 177 1.21 -6.69 29.38
CA SER A 177 0.67 -7.99 28.96
C SER A 177 -0.81 -8.14 29.32
N LYS A 178 -1.62 -8.53 28.33
CA LYS A 178 -3.09 -8.70 28.41
C LYS A 178 -3.88 -7.43 28.74
N GLU A 179 -3.23 -6.27 28.81
CA GLU A 179 -3.89 -4.98 28.98
C GLU A 179 -4.88 -4.72 27.85
N LYS A 180 -5.96 -4.03 28.20
CA LYS A 180 -7.00 -3.61 27.27
C LYS A 180 -7.17 -2.09 27.40
N LEU A 181 -7.05 -1.39 26.29
CA LEU A 181 -7.37 0.02 26.17
C LEU A 181 -8.62 0.19 25.31
N THR A 182 -9.38 1.26 25.54
CA THR A 182 -10.59 1.57 24.76
C THR A 182 -10.48 2.99 24.22
N PHE A 183 -10.71 3.14 22.92
CA PHE A 183 -10.66 4.41 22.20
C PHE A 183 -11.88 4.49 21.28
N GLY A 184 -12.83 5.38 21.61
CA GLY A 184 -14.11 5.45 20.88
C GLY A 184 -14.82 4.09 20.86
N ASP A 185 -15.18 3.63 19.66
CA ASP A 185 -15.84 2.34 19.42
C ASP A 185 -14.89 1.13 19.49
N TYR A 186 -13.60 1.31 19.76
CA TYR A 186 -12.63 0.23 19.65
C TYR A 186 -12.01 -0.18 20.97
N SER A 187 -12.02 -1.49 21.22
CA SER A 187 -11.31 -2.12 22.33
C SER A 187 -10.06 -2.81 21.80
N ILE A 188 -8.88 -2.34 22.19
CA ILE A 188 -7.58 -2.88 21.78
C ILE A 188 -6.98 -3.68 22.92
N ARG A 189 -6.65 -4.95 22.69
CA ARG A 189 -6.04 -5.85 23.69
C ARG A 189 -4.73 -6.44 23.19
N GLN A 190 -3.69 -6.37 24.01
CA GLN A 190 -2.43 -7.05 23.71
C GLN A 190 -2.60 -8.57 23.85
N GLN A 191 -2.26 -9.31 22.80
CA GLN A 191 -2.24 -10.78 22.80
C GLN A 191 -0.85 -11.31 23.12
N SER A 192 0.17 -10.79 22.44
CA SER A 192 1.58 -11.12 22.66
C SER A 192 2.47 -9.91 22.34
N CYS A 193 3.66 -9.92 22.91
CA CYS A 193 4.71 -8.96 22.62
C CYS A 193 6.04 -9.71 22.61
N THR A 194 6.82 -9.52 21.56
CA THR A 194 8.16 -10.08 21.40
C THR A 194 9.12 -8.94 21.17
N ASN A 195 10.14 -8.85 22.02
CA ASN A 195 11.20 -7.87 21.91
C ASN A 195 12.47 -8.59 21.43
N THR A 196 13.09 -8.10 20.37
CA THR A 196 14.33 -8.64 19.80
C THR A 196 15.22 -7.50 19.33
N ARG A 197 16.23 -7.17 20.14
CA ARG A 197 17.19 -6.08 19.88
C ARG A 197 16.47 -4.74 19.66
N ASN A 198 16.46 -4.26 18.42
CA ASN A 198 15.87 -2.96 18.03
C ASN A 198 14.44 -3.08 17.51
N LEU A 199 13.87 -4.30 17.47
CA LEU A 199 12.51 -4.59 17.00
C LEU A 199 11.64 -5.04 18.17
N ILE A 200 10.46 -4.44 18.30
CA ILE A 200 9.37 -4.95 19.13
C ILE A 200 8.20 -5.29 18.20
N THR A 201 7.69 -6.52 18.31
CA THR A 201 6.48 -6.97 17.61
C THR A 201 5.39 -7.21 18.63
N THR A 202 4.33 -6.41 18.58
CA THR A 202 3.15 -6.55 19.43
C THR A 202 1.97 -7.02 18.58
N ILE A 203 1.40 -8.17 18.93
CA ILE A 203 0.18 -8.67 18.30
C ILE A 203 -1.00 -8.26 19.18
N MET A 204 -1.97 -7.59 18.57
CA MET A 204 -3.14 -7.04 19.25
C MET A 204 -4.43 -7.54 18.61
N SER A 205 -5.46 -7.68 19.45
CA SER A 205 -6.84 -7.83 18.99
C SER A 205 -7.56 -6.48 19.10
N MET A 206 -8.06 -5.99 17.97
CA MET A 206 -8.93 -4.83 17.88
C MET A 206 -10.37 -5.32 17.74
N LYS A 207 -11.26 -4.92 18.65
CA LYS A 207 -12.69 -5.24 18.61
C LYS A 207 -13.50 -3.97 18.41
N SER A 208 -14.36 -3.91 17.38
CA SER A 208 -15.42 -2.91 17.31
C SER A 208 -16.51 -3.26 18.32
N LEU A 209 -16.86 -2.30 19.17
CA LEU A 209 -17.85 -2.46 20.22
C LEU A 209 -19.27 -2.44 19.64
N SER A 210 -19.50 -1.62 18.60
CA SER A 210 -20.77 -1.52 17.88
C SER A 210 -21.10 -2.77 17.06
N SER A 211 -20.17 -3.30 16.27
CA SER A 211 -20.41 -4.46 15.40
C SER A 211 -20.08 -5.80 16.06
N GLY A 212 -19.21 -5.79 17.08
CA GLY A 212 -18.66 -6.99 17.69
C GLY A 212 -17.53 -7.65 16.90
N GLU A 213 -17.25 -7.19 15.67
CA GLU A 213 -16.20 -7.70 14.79
C GLU A 213 -14.81 -7.53 15.43
N LYS A 214 -13.93 -8.51 15.19
CA LYS A 214 -12.56 -8.51 15.69
C LYS A 214 -11.56 -8.65 14.56
N ARG A 215 -10.47 -7.89 14.65
CA ARG A 215 -9.32 -7.96 13.75
C ARG A 215 -8.04 -8.16 14.54
N VAL A 216 -7.10 -8.91 13.95
CA VAL A 216 -5.73 -9.02 14.47
C VAL A 216 -4.89 -7.93 13.81
N ILE A 217 -4.23 -7.14 14.65
CA ILE A 217 -3.34 -6.04 14.26
C ILE A 217 -1.92 -6.39 14.70
N TYR A 218 -0.98 -6.31 13.77
CA TYR A 218 0.44 -6.47 14.01
C TYR A 218 1.07 -5.09 14.09
N HIS A 219 1.63 -4.76 15.25
CA HIS A 219 2.36 -3.52 15.47
C HIS A 219 3.84 -3.84 15.59
N LEU A 220 4.64 -3.35 14.65
CA LEU A 220 6.07 -3.55 14.59
C LEU A 220 6.75 -2.21 14.80
N SER A 221 7.52 -2.07 15.89
CA SER A 221 8.25 -0.84 16.18
C SER A 221 9.76 -1.05 16.10
N TYR A 222 10.44 -0.12 15.44
CA TYR A 222 11.89 -0.05 15.39
C TYR A 222 12.40 1.11 16.25
N SER A 223 13.29 0.85 17.19
CA SER A 223 13.86 1.87 18.10
C SER A 223 15.38 2.03 17.99
N GLY A 224 15.99 1.37 17.01
CA GLY A 224 17.44 1.30 16.83
C GLY A 224 18.03 2.50 16.13
N PHE A 225 17.84 3.71 16.64
CA PHE A 225 18.35 4.93 16.02
C PHE A 225 19.64 5.43 16.68
N ARG A 226 20.43 6.18 15.91
CA ARG A 226 21.55 6.94 16.44
C ARG A 226 21.01 8.11 17.27
N GLN A 227 21.67 8.41 18.37
CA GLN A 227 21.29 9.53 19.26
C GLN A 227 21.90 10.86 18.82
N ASP A 228 22.65 10.89 17.71
CA ASP A 228 23.18 12.11 17.12
C ASP A 228 22.10 12.84 16.30
N PHE A 229 22.45 14.03 15.82
CA PHE A 229 21.53 14.96 15.15
C PHE A 229 20.95 14.42 13.82
N ASP A 230 21.50 13.32 13.30
CA ASP A 230 21.25 12.89 11.93
C ASP A 230 20.05 11.96 11.80
N GLY A 231 19.58 11.38 12.91
CA GLY A 231 18.32 10.65 13.00
C GLY A 231 18.22 9.50 12.01
N VAL A 232 19.29 8.72 11.86
CA VAL A 232 19.32 7.48 11.06
C VAL A 232 19.41 6.25 11.96
N PRO A 233 18.99 5.06 11.50
CA PRO A 233 19.22 3.82 12.21
C PRO A 233 20.71 3.59 12.56
N ASN A 234 20.99 3.00 13.72
CA ASN A 234 22.34 2.80 14.23
C ASN A 234 23.07 1.58 13.66
N SER A 235 22.33 0.65 13.05
CA SER A 235 22.87 -0.51 12.35
C SER A 235 21.99 -0.83 11.15
N ILE A 236 22.63 -0.88 9.97
CA ILE A 236 21.99 -1.28 8.72
C ILE A 236 21.54 -2.74 8.81
N GLU A 237 22.33 -3.62 9.44
CA GLU A 237 22.02 -5.03 9.66
C GLU A 237 20.66 -5.19 10.35
N LEU A 238 20.51 -4.51 11.48
CA LEU A 238 19.32 -4.61 12.33
C LEU A 238 18.12 -3.93 11.68
N PHE A 239 18.35 -2.85 10.93
CA PHE A 239 17.30 -2.20 10.16
C PHE A 239 16.79 -3.07 9.00
N LEU A 240 17.68 -3.73 8.25
CA LEU A 240 17.26 -4.68 7.21
C LEU A 240 16.53 -5.89 7.82
N SER A 241 16.98 -6.41 8.97
CA SER A 241 16.22 -7.45 9.70
C SER A 241 14.83 -6.99 10.14
N PHE A 242 14.66 -5.69 10.44
CA PHE A 242 13.35 -5.10 10.72
C PHE A 242 12.46 -5.08 9.47
N ILE A 243 12.99 -4.68 8.30
CA ILE A 243 12.29 -4.76 7.01
C ILE A 243 11.85 -6.21 6.73
N ASP A 244 12.74 -7.18 6.93
CA ASP A 244 12.44 -8.62 6.75
C ASP A 244 11.30 -9.08 7.66
N ALA A 245 11.29 -8.65 8.92
CA ALA A 245 10.22 -8.96 9.87
C ALA A 245 8.87 -8.39 9.41
N VAL A 246 8.83 -7.13 8.95
CA VAL A 246 7.61 -6.52 8.41
C VAL A 246 7.14 -7.30 7.18
N ASN A 247 8.04 -7.60 6.23
CA ASN A 247 7.71 -8.35 5.02
C ASN A 247 7.26 -9.79 5.30
N SER A 248 7.79 -10.41 6.36
CA SER A 248 7.31 -11.72 6.84
C SER A 248 5.86 -11.66 7.31
N VAL A 249 5.49 -10.62 8.07
CA VAL A 249 4.11 -10.39 8.51
C VAL A 249 3.19 -10.10 7.31
N LYS A 250 3.65 -9.30 6.32
CA LYS A 250 2.89 -9.06 5.08
C LYS A 250 2.53 -10.38 4.39
N ARG A 251 3.54 -11.22 4.11
CA ARG A 251 3.34 -12.54 3.48
C ARG A 251 2.44 -13.46 4.30
N HIS A 252 2.59 -13.45 5.62
CA HIS A 252 1.74 -14.23 6.51
C HIS A 252 0.26 -13.84 6.37
N ILE A 253 -0.05 -12.53 6.41
CA ILE A 253 -1.41 -12.02 6.24
C ILE A 253 -1.97 -12.32 4.84
N GLU A 254 -1.16 -12.19 3.81
CA GLU A 254 -1.53 -12.54 2.43
C GLU A 254 -1.88 -14.02 2.29
N ASN A 255 -1.15 -14.91 2.99
CA ASN A 255 -1.38 -16.35 2.99
C ASN A 255 -2.56 -16.79 3.88
N GLU A 256 -2.98 -15.98 4.86
CA GLU A 256 -4.17 -16.26 5.68
C GLU A 256 -5.49 -16.03 4.93
N LYS A 257 -5.48 -15.24 3.85
CA LYS A 257 -6.65 -15.08 2.99
C LYS A 257 -6.93 -16.42 2.30
N PRO A 258 -8.13 -17.03 2.44
CA PRO A 258 -8.47 -18.19 1.65
C PRO A 258 -8.30 -17.83 0.17
N ARG A 259 -7.62 -18.70 -0.60
CA ARG A 259 -7.56 -18.60 -2.05
C ARG A 259 -8.95 -18.94 -2.60
N ASP A 260 -9.88 -17.99 -2.52
CA ASP A 260 -11.23 -18.15 -3.06
C ASP A 260 -11.22 -17.88 -4.57
N VAL A 261 -10.68 -18.82 -5.35
CA VAL A 261 -11.15 -19.24 -6.70
C VAL A 261 -10.14 -20.20 -7.32
N ASP A 262 -10.29 -21.48 -6.97
CA ASP A 262 -10.05 -22.59 -7.91
C ASP A 262 -11.03 -23.69 -7.53
N SER A 263 -12.30 -23.39 -7.72
CA SER A 263 -13.36 -24.41 -7.78
C SER A 263 -14.09 -24.16 -9.09
N GLY A 264 -13.47 -24.70 -10.14
CA GLY A 264 -14.11 -24.86 -11.43
C GLY A 264 -15.51 -25.43 -11.23
N VAL A 265 -16.47 -24.71 -11.80
CA VAL A 265 -17.85 -25.13 -11.94
C VAL A 265 -17.87 -26.46 -12.69
N PHE A 266 -18.05 -27.56 -11.97
CA PHE A 266 -18.60 -28.79 -12.55
C PHE A 266 -20.08 -28.83 -12.19
N VAL A 267 -20.90 -28.34 -13.12
CA VAL A 267 -22.30 -28.74 -13.20
C VAL A 267 -22.33 -30.15 -13.75
N THR A 268 -22.80 -31.12 -12.96
CA THR A 268 -23.82 -32.09 -13.41
C THR A 268 -24.43 -32.86 -12.24
N ALA A 269 -25.76 -32.73 -12.16
CA ALA A 269 -26.78 -33.76 -11.89
C ALA A 269 -26.78 -34.56 -10.56
N SER A 270 -27.79 -34.21 -9.74
CA SER A 270 -28.76 -35.09 -9.04
C SER A 270 -28.29 -36.39 -8.39
N GLY A 271 -28.42 -36.47 -7.06
CA GLY A 271 -28.41 -37.73 -6.31
C GLY A 271 -28.59 -37.54 -4.80
N THR A 272 -29.70 -38.08 -4.29
CA THR A 272 -30.18 -38.19 -2.90
C THR A 272 -29.17 -38.37 -1.75
N ALA A 273 -29.40 -37.58 -0.69
CA ALA A 273 -29.24 -37.84 0.76
C ALA A 273 -28.16 -38.82 1.29
N SER A 274 -27.28 -38.29 2.16
CA SER A 274 -27.10 -38.87 3.50
C SER A 274 -26.47 -37.85 4.49
N ARG A 275 -27.01 -37.85 5.71
CA ARG A 275 -26.49 -37.15 6.89
C ARG A 275 -25.22 -37.85 7.37
N GLN A 276 -24.10 -37.14 7.48
CA GLN A 276 -23.03 -37.52 8.42
C GLN A 276 -22.49 -36.32 9.19
N ASN A 277 -22.50 -36.53 10.50
CA ASN A 277 -22.02 -35.68 11.57
C ASN A 277 -20.48 -35.72 11.55
N SER A 278 -19.80 -34.58 11.38
CA SER A 278 -18.35 -34.49 11.57
C SER A 278 -18.00 -33.34 12.51
N ARG A 279 -17.40 -33.74 13.63
CA ARG A 279 -16.97 -32.91 14.76
C ARG A 279 -15.96 -31.84 14.30
N ASN A 280 -16.28 -30.56 14.57
CA ASN A 280 -15.29 -29.48 14.51
C ASN A 280 -14.23 -29.68 15.60
N ARG A 281 -13.10 -30.29 15.22
CA ARG A 281 -11.86 -30.24 16.01
C ARG A 281 -11.19 -28.90 15.77
N SER A 282 -11.29 -28.02 16.76
CA SER A 282 -10.44 -26.83 16.91
C SER A 282 -8.97 -27.25 16.79
N ARG A 283 -8.29 -26.87 15.70
CA ARG A 283 -6.85 -27.06 15.58
C ARG A 283 -6.14 -25.92 16.30
N SER A 284 -5.35 -26.30 17.29
CA SER A 284 -4.53 -25.45 18.13
C SER A 284 -3.62 -24.51 17.32
N ILE A 285 -3.57 -23.25 17.75
CA ILE A 285 -2.60 -22.25 17.34
C ILE A 285 -1.19 -22.80 17.66
N SER A 286 -0.46 -23.24 16.63
CA SER A 286 0.97 -23.51 16.77
C SER A 286 1.69 -22.17 16.93
N ARG A 287 2.45 -22.05 18.02
CA ARG A 287 3.33 -20.91 18.28
C ARG A 287 4.42 -20.90 17.19
N ILE A 288 4.36 -19.95 16.27
CA ILE A 288 5.45 -19.70 15.31
C ILE A 288 6.52 -18.88 16.03
N SER A 289 7.75 -19.41 16.07
CA SER A 289 8.94 -18.69 16.50
C SER A 289 9.37 -17.75 15.38
N LEU A 290 9.26 -16.44 15.59
CA LEU A 290 9.71 -15.41 14.63
C LEU A 290 11.25 -15.28 14.57
N LEU A 291 11.99 -16.18 15.23
CA LEU A 291 13.45 -16.22 15.28
C LEU A 291 14.06 -17.25 14.32
N ASP A 292 13.26 -18.04 13.60
CA ASP A 292 13.80 -19.05 12.68
C ASP A 292 14.15 -18.47 11.31
N VAL A 293 15.46 -18.28 11.10
CA VAL A 293 16.12 -17.88 9.84
C VAL A 293 16.06 -19.00 8.78
N THR A 294 15.48 -20.16 9.08
CA THR A 294 15.45 -21.34 8.20
C THR A 294 14.25 -21.40 7.24
N ASN A 295 13.29 -20.48 7.32
CA ASN A 295 12.18 -20.44 6.35
C ASN A 295 12.57 -19.83 4.98
N ARG A 296 13.85 -19.57 4.76
CA ARG A 296 14.42 -19.08 3.49
C ARG A 296 14.53 -20.16 2.40
N MET A 297 14.27 -21.44 2.72
CA MET A 297 14.56 -22.58 1.83
C MET A 297 13.39 -23.57 1.66
N ARG A 298 12.14 -23.09 1.55
CA ARG A 298 11.02 -23.95 1.13
C ARG A 298 9.98 -23.24 0.26
N SER A 299 10.45 -22.69 -0.86
CA SER A 299 9.65 -22.49 -2.08
C SER A 299 10.58 -22.13 -3.26
N HIS A 300 11.59 -22.97 -3.49
CA HIS A 300 12.14 -23.16 -4.83
C HIS A 300 11.74 -24.56 -5.30
N SER A 301 11.40 -24.68 -6.59
CA SER A 301 10.80 -25.84 -7.30
C SER A 301 9.26 -25.74 -7.32
N VAL A 302 8.55 -25.54 -8.44
CA VAL A 302 8.83 -25.62 -9.88
C VAL A 302 7.90 -24.60 -10.55
N GLU A 303 8.39 -23.76 -11.46
CA GLU A 303 7.60 -23.38 -12.64
C GLU A 303 8.55 -23.06 -13.79
N HIS A 304 8.87 -24.12 -14.51
CA HIS A 304 9.52 -24.07 -15.80
C HIS A 304 8.64 -23.27 -16.77
N ASN A 305 9.29 -22.34 -17.47
CA ASN A 305 8.97 -21.90 -18.83
C ASN A 305 8.13 -22.94 -19.59
N SER A 306 6.84 -22.67 -19.77
CA SER A 306 6.03 -23.34 -20.78
C SER A 306 5.25 -22.30 -21.57
N ILE A 307 5.89 -21.93 -22.67
CA ILE A 307 5.38 -21.21 -23.83
C ILE A 307 4.14 -21.95 -24.34
N TRP A 308 2.95 -21.36 -24.18
CA TRP A 308 1.77 -21.78 -24.93
C TRP A 308 1.54 -20.82 -26.10
N LYS A 309 2.21 -21.14 -27.22
CA LYS A 309 1.77 -20.72 -28.56
C LYS A 309 0.43 -21.40 -28.85
N ARG A 310 -0.69 -20.69 -28.79
CA ARG A 310 -1.90 -21.11 -29.50
C ARG A 310 -1.79 -20.71 -30.96
N LYS A 311 -1.41 -21.71 -31.75
CA LYS A 311 -1.50 -21.78 -33.21
C LYS A 311 -2.99 -21.78 -33.59
N LEU A 312 -3.50 -20.68 -34.11
CA LEU A 312 -4.78 -20.65 -34.82
C LEU A 312 -4.52 -21.08 -36.27
N THR A 313 -5.08 -22.23 -36.63
CA THR A 313 -5.18 -22.72 -38.00
C THR A 313 -6.21 -21.89 -38.77
N LEU A 314 -5.77 -21.21 -39.84
CA LEU A 314 -6.64 -20.69 -40.88
C LEU A 314 -7.23 -21.86 -41.67
N SER A 315 -8.56 -21.93 -41.78
CA SER A 315 -9.24 -22.62 -42.86
C SER A 315 -9.92 -21.59 -43.76
N SER A 316 -9.58 -21.66 -45.04
CA SER A 316 -10.05 -20.83 -46.13
C SER A 316 -11.43 -21.26 -46.61
N SER A 317 -12.33 -20.30 -46.76
CA SER A 317 -13.38 -20.25 -47.81
C SER A 317 -13.92 -18.80 -47.78
N GLY A 318 -13.87 -17.96 -48.82
CA GLY A 318 -13.72 -18.20 -50.25
C GLY A 318 -15.08 -18.11 -50.94
N GLN A 319 -15.61 -16.89 -51.13
CA GLN A 319 -16.50 -16.43 -52.23
C GLN A 319 -16.99 -15.00 -51.89
N GLN A 320 -16.47 -13.93 -52.50
CA GLN A 320 -16.84 -13.35 -53.81
C GLN A 320 -18.34 -13.08 -54.01
N SER A 321 -18.72 -11.81 -54.00
CA SER A 321 -19.49 -11.18 -55.09
C SER A 321 -19.48 -9.67 -54.96
N THR A 322 -19.38 -9.01 -56.12
CA THR A 322 -19.20 -7.58 -56.35
C THR A 322 -20.42 -6.96 -57.03
N SER A 323 -20.50 -5.63 -56.90
CA SER A 323 -20.99 -4.62 -57.86
C SER A 323 -22.48 -4.46 -58.18
N SER A 324 -22.98 -3.22 -57.99
CA SER A 324 -23.65 -2.33 -59.00
C SER A 324 -24.47 -1.23 -58.25
N THR A 325 -24.10 0.06 -58.29
CA THR A 325 -24.42 1.18 -59.22
C THR A 325 -25.86 1.75 -59.21
N ASN A 326 -25.92 3.09 -59.20
CA ASN A 326 -27.02 4.06 -59.51
C ASN A 326 -28.00 4.39 -58.36
N SER A 327 -28.61 5.58 -58.20
CA SER A 327 -28.41 6.99 -58.61
C SER A 327 -29.60 7.77 -57.98
N ASP A 328 -29.43 9.07 -57.73
CA ASP A 328 -30.45 10.14 -57.79
C ASP A 328 -31.52 10.41 -56.67
N THR A 329 -31.32 11.60 -56.09
CA THR A 329 -32.26 12.71 -55.73
C THR A 329 -33.48 12.58 -54.79
N SER A 330 -33.47 13.53 -53.84
CA SER A 330 -34.55 14.47 -53.43
C SER A 330 -35.40 14.21 -52.16
N THR A 331 -35.32 15.20 -51.26
CA THR A 331 -36.34 15.77 -50.35
C THR A 331 -37.51 14.91 -49.84
N ALA A 332 -37.61 14.76 -48.52
CA ALA A 332 -38.69 15.34 -47.71
C ALA A 332 -38.55 14.98 -46.22
N SER A 333 -38.95 15.94 -45.40
CA SER A 333 -39.15 15.86 -43.96
C SER A 333 -40.23 14.86 -43.54
N SER A 334 -39.96 14.06 -42.49
CA SER A 334 -40.97 13.71 -41.49
C SER A 334 -40.32 13.04 -40.27
N THR A 335 -40.65 13.58 -39.11
CA THR A 335 -40.52 12.98 -37.78
C THR A 335 -41.18 11.61 -37.71
N ALA A 336 -40.43 10.58 -37.31
CA ALA A 336 -41.01 9.36 -36.75
C ALA A 336 -40.00 8.65 -35.84
N SER A 337 -40.45 8.43 -34.61
CA SER A 337 -39.79 7.67 -33.57
C SER A 337 -39.67 6.19 -33.95
N SER A 338 -38.47 5.62 -33.86
CA SER A 338 -38.32 4.17 -33.77
C SER A 338 -37.02 3.80 -33.06
N ASN A 339 -37.19 3.09 -31.94
CA ASN A 339 -36.16 2.39 -31.20
C ASN A 339 -35.21 1.62 -32.12
N ASN A 340 -33.90 1.82 -31.95
CA ASN A 340 -32.93 0.82 -32.37
C ASN A 340 -31.81 0.70 -31.34
N ASN A 341 -31.73 -0.52 -30.82
CA ASN A 341 -30.69 -1.01 -29.93
C ASN A 341 -29.33 -0.95 -30.62
N ASN A 342 -28.51 0.04 -30.26
CA ASN A 342 -27.07 -0.06 -30.47
C ASN A 342 -26.45 -0.69 -29.23
N GLY A 343 -26.08 -1.96 -29.35
CA GLY A 343 -25.23 -2.67 -28.41
C GLY A 343 -23.88 -1.97 -28.32
N ALA A 344 -23.77 -1.02 -27.40
CA ALA A 344 -22.50 -0.60 -26.87
C ALA A 344 -22.00 -1.77 -26.01
N THR A 345 -21.06 -2.55 -26.54
CA THR A 345 -20.21 -3.42 -25.74
C THR A 345 -19.46 -2.54 -24.74
N SER A 346 -20.08 -2.32 -23.58
CA SER A 346 -19.42 -1.72 -22.43
C SER A 346 -18.28 -2.67 -22.07
N TYR A 347 -17.05 -2.25 -22.33
CA TYR A 347 -15.89 -2.79 -21.64
C TYR A 347 -16.15 -2.64 -20.14
N ARG A 348 -16.64 -3.71 -19.51
CA ARG A 348 -16.51 -3.90 -18.07
C ARG A 348 -15.05 -4.26 -17.85
N PRO A 349 -14.26 -3.48 -17.08
CA PRO A 349 -13.05 -4.02 -16.52
C PRO A 349 -13.49 -5.02 -15.45
N ASP A 350 -13.70 -6.25 -15.88
CA ASP A 350 -13.97 -7.39 -15.02
C ASP A 350 -12.65 -7.93 -14.49
N VAL A 351 -12.04 -7.18 -13.56
CA VAL A 351 -11.10 -7.69 -12.55
C VAL A 351 -11.21 -6.73 -11.37
N THR A 352 -12.02 -7.05 -10.36
CA THR A 352 -11.80 -6.52 -9.01
C THR A 352 -10.47 -7.10 -8.55
N LEU A 353 -9.35 -6.44 -8.90
CA LEU A 353 -8.07 -6.70 -8.24
C LEU A 353 -8.36 -6.59 -6.76
N GLU A 354 -8.31 -7.68 -6.00
CA GLU A 354 -8.46 -7.64 -4.56
C GLU A 354 -7.32 -6.79 -4.01
N GLN A 355 -7.60 -5.50 -3.82
CA GLN A 355 -6.59 -4.55 -3.43
C GLN A 355 -6.23 -4.83 -1.97
N GLN A 356 -4.99 -5.23 -1.72
CA GLN A 356 -4.47 -5.45 -0.38
C GLN A 356 -4.67 -4.17 0.47
N PRO A 357 -5.12 -4.30 1.74
CA PRO A 357 -5.22 -3.16 2.64
C PRO A 357 -3.87 -2.45 2.81
N PRO A 358 -3.86 -1.12 3.05
CA PRO A 358 -2.62 -0.39 3.19
C PRO A 358 -1.90 -0.75 4.50
N ILE A 359 -0.58 -0.61 4.49
CA ILE A 359 0.24 -0.65 5.71
C ILE A 359 0.29 0.76 6.29
N ILE A 360 -0.03 0.90 7.57
CA ILE A 360 0.13 2.18 8.26
C ILE A 360 1.59 2.30 8.70
N VAL A 361 2.25 3.39 8.31
CA VAL A 361 3.62 3.70 8.73
C VAL A 361 3.60 5.07 9.39
N HIS A 362 4.19 5.16 10.58
CA HIS A 362 4.35 6.44 11.26
C HIS A 362 5.71 6.55 11.94
N CYS A 363 6.16 7.78 12.12
CA CYS A 363 7.23 8.15 13.04
C CYS A 363 6.69 9.22 13.99
N LEU A 364 7.44 10.28 14.32
CA LEU A 364 6.93 11.41 15.09
C LEU A 364 5.94 12.25 14.27
N ASP A 365 6.35 12.76 13.11
CA ASP A 365 5.56 13.62 12.21
C ASP A 365 5.11 12.89 10.93
N GLY A 366 5.52 11.63 10.77
CA GLY A 366 5.18 10.81 9.62
C GLY A 366 5.95 11.18 8.36
N SER A 367 7.07 11.92 8.46
CA SER A 367 7.84 12.32 7.29
C SER A 367 9.22 11.67 7.24
N ALA A 368 10.13 12.01 8.16
CA ALA A 368 11.55 11.69 8.04
C ALA A 368 11.83 10.18 8.06
N ASP A 369 11.65 9.55 9.22
CA ASP A 369 12.00 8.14 9.43
C ASP A 369 11.02 7.19 8.70
N SER A 370 9.75 7.61 8.56
CA SER A 370 8.79 6.91 7.71
C SER A 370 9.24 6.87 6.25
N GLY A 371 9.89 7.94 5.77
CA GLY A 371 10.49 8.00 4.44
C GLY A 371 11.65 7.02 4.27
N ILE A 372 12.51 6.85 5.30
CA ILE A 372 13.61 5.87 5.27
C ILE A 372 13.04 4.45 5.12
N PHE A 373 12.07 4.09 5.97
CA PHE A 373 11.42 2.77 5.93
C PHE A 373 10.81 2.47 4.56
N ILE A 374 9.94 3.34 4.06
CA ILE A 374 9.24 3.10 2.79
C ILE A 374 10.22 3.05 1.62
N LEU A 375 11.19 3.97 1.57
CA LEU A 375 12.11 4.02 0.44
C LEU A 375 12.98 2.76 0.37
N VAL A 376 13.55 2.32 1.50
CA VAL A 376 14.34 1.08 1.54
C VAL A 376 13.49 -0.13 1.22
N GLU A 377 12.30 -0.27 1.80
CA GLU A 377 11.44 -1.42 1.57
C GLU A 377 11.01 -1.57 0.11
N LEU A 378 10.62 -0.47 -0.54
CA LEU A 378 10.24 -0.48 -1.95
C LEU A 378 11.42 -0.80 -2.86
N ILE A 379 12.62 -0.27 -2.59
CA ILE A 379 13.81 -0.56 -3.40
C ILE A 379 14.23 -2.02 -3.22
N VAL A 380 14.20 -2.54 -2.00
CA VAL A 380 14.44 -3.97 -1.73
C VAL A 380 13.46 -4.83 -2.53
N HIS A 381 12.17 -4.50 -2.51
CA HIS A 381 11.17 -5.20 -3.31
C HIS A 381 11.48 -5.15 -4.81
N CYS A 382 11.85 -3.97 -5.34
CA CYS A 382 12.26 -3.83 -6.73
C CYS A 382 13.47 -4.72 -7.08
N ILE A 383 14.49 -4.74 -6.22
CA ILE A 383 15.69 -5.58 -6.41
C ILE A 383 15.32 -7.07 -6.42
N GLU A 384 14.51 -7.53 -5.46
CA GLU A 384 14.07 -8.93 -5.38
C GLU A 384 13.29 -9.38 -6.62
N ASN A 385 12.64 -8.45 -7.33
CA ASN A 385 11.83 -8.71 -8.51
C ASN A 385 12.50 -8.25 -9.82
N ASN A 386 13.80 -7.95 -9.78
CA ASN A 386 14.58 -7.46 -10.94
C ASN A 386 13.96 -6.23 -11.64
N VAL A 387 13.27 -5.38 -10.88
CA VAL A 387 12.72 -4.12 -11.35
C VAL A 387 13.76 -3.02 -11.13
N SER A 388 14.17 -2.37 -12.22
CA SER A 388 15.06 -1.22 -12.14
C SER A 388 14.33 -0.03 -11.50
N VAL A 389 14.90 0.53 -10.44
CA VAL A 389 14.36 1.72 -9.78
C VAL A 389 15.47 2.71 -9.43
N GLU A 390 15.29 3.97 -9.82
CA GLU A 390 16.17 5.05 -9.40
C GLU A 390 15.69 5.63 -8.07
N ILE A 391 16.56 5.60 -7.05
CA ILE A 391 16.28 6.05 -5.69
C ILE A 391 15.72 7.49 -5.68
N ALA A 392 16.31 8.39 -6.46
CA ALA A 392 15.87 9.78 -6.57
C ALA A 392 14.46 9.91 -7.18
N LYS A 393 14.16 9.15 -8.24
CA LYS A 393 12.84 9.14 -8.89
C LYS A 393 11.77 8.59 -7.94
N LEU A 394 12.08 7.53 -7.21
CA LEU A 394 11.16 6.95 -6.23
C LEU A 394 10.91 7.90 -5.06
N LEU A 395 11.94 8.56 -4.51
CA LEU A 395 11.75 9.58 -3.49
C LEU A 395 10.92 10.76 -4.01
N ARG A 396 11.15 11.21 -5.24
CA ARG A 396 10.34 12.26 -5.88
C ARG A 396 8.88 11.85 -5.99
N LEU A 397 8.59 10.61 -6.42
CA LEU A 397 7.24 10.04 -6.51
C LEU A 397 6.56 10.02 -5.13
N LEU A 398 7.26 9.55 -4.10
CA LEU A 398 6.75 9.53 -2.73
C LEU A 398 6.45 10.96 -2.23
N ARG A 399 7.33 11.93 -2.50
CA ARG A 399 7.15 13.34 -2.12
C ARG A 399 6.02 14.06 -2.86
N GLN A 400 5.59 13.57 -4.01
CA GLN A 400 4.36 14.04 -4.65
C GLN A 400 3.11 13.67 -3.84
N GLN A 401 3.17 12.62 -3.02
CA GLN A 401 2.01 12.13 -2.27
C GLN A 401 2.04 12.51 -0.78
N ARG A 402 3.24 12.67 -0.19
CA ARG A 402 3.41 13.26 1.15
C ARG A 402 4.68 14.10 1.21
N ALA A 403 4.55 15.34 1.68
CA ALA A 403 5.68 16.27 1.77
C ALA A 403 6.78 15.78 2.73
N ALA A 404 8.02 16.22 2.47
CA ALA A 404 9.15 16.15 3.39
C ALA A 404 9.54 14.73 3.87
N LEU A 405 9.25 13.70 3.06
CA LEU A 405 9.81 12.37 3.26
C LEU A 405 11.32 12.40 3.08
N ILE A 406 12.07 11.84 4.03
CA ILE A 406 13.54 11.96 4.15
C ILE A 406 13.96 13.43 4.23
N ARG A 407 14.37 13.91 5.41
CA ARG A 407 14.60 15.35 5.62
C ARG A 407 16.05 15.79 5.48
N SER A 408 17.01 14.89 5.66
CA SER A 408 18.43 15.24 5.60
C SER A 408 19.16 14.44 4.51
N PRO A 409 20.27 14.99 3.97
CA PRO A 409 21.14 14.22 3.08
C PRO A 409 21.73 12.98 3.75
N MET A 410 21.92 12.99 5.07
CA MET A 410 22.40 11.81 5.80
C MET A 410 21.37 10.67 5.83
N GLN A 411 20.08 10.98 6.02
CA GLN A 411 19.03 9.98 5.86
C GLN A 411 19.01 9.42 4.42
N TYR A 412 19.24 10.27 3.43
CA TYR A 412 19.33 9.84 2.03
C TYR A 412 20.54 8.93 1.77
N ARG A 413 21.73 9.27 2.29
CA ARG A 413 22.93 8.41 2.25
C ARG A 413 22.69 7.07 2.95
N PHE A 414 22.07 7.08 4.12
CA PHE A 414 21.74 5.84 4.83
C PHE A 414 20.88 4.89 4.00
N VAL A 415 19.94 5.42 3.19
CA VAL A 415 19.19 4.60 2.22
C VAL A 415 20.14 3.97 1.21
N TYR A 416 21.03 4.74 0.58
CA TYR A 416 22.02 4.21 -0.36
C TYR A 416 22.92 3.12 0.27
N GLU A 417 23.41 3.35 1.49
CA GLU A 417 24.22 2.38 2.24
C GLU A 417 23.43 1.10 2.53
N SER A 418 22.17 1.23 2.94
CA SER A 418 21.28 0.10 3.20
C SER A 418 21.08 -0.78 1.96
N ILE A 419 20.88 -0.16 0.79
CA ILE A 419 20.72 -0.89 -0.47
C ILE A 419 22.02 -1.56 -0.90
N LEU A 420 23.17 -0.88 -0.74
CA LEU A 420 24.47 -1.47 -1.03
C LEU A 420 24.73 -2.72 -0.16
N VAL A 421 24.51 -2.62 1.15
CA VAL A 421 24.68 -3.75 2.08
C VAL A 421 23.71 -4.88 1.77
N TYR A 422 22.46 -4.56 1.44
CA TYR A 422 21.47 -5.56 1.03
C TYR A 422 21.95 -6.34 -0.21
N LEU A 423 22.35 -5.64 -1.28
CA LEU A 423 22.84 -6.26 -2.51
C LEU A 423 24.10 -7.11 -2.29
N GLN A 424 25.04 -6.64 -1.46
CA GLN A 424 26.25 -7.40 -1.11
C GLN A 424 25.93 -8.70 -0.38
N ARG A 425 24.92 -8.72 0.50
CA ARG A 425 24.49 -9.93 1.20
C ARG A 425 23.74 -10.90 0.31
N SER A 426 22.93 -10.40 -0.61
CA SER A 426 22.18 -11.24 -1.55
C SER A 426 23.09 -11.97 -2.56
N ARG A 427 24.38 -11.60 -2.66
CA ARG A 427 25.39 -12.34 -3.45
C ARG A 427 26.03 -13.52 -2.70
N LEU A 428 25.90 -13.59 -1.38
CA LEU A 428 26.53 -14.62 -0.55
C LEU A 428 25.66 -15.88 -0.38
N ILE A 429 24.55 -15.95 -1.12
CA ILE A 429 23.55 -17.03 -1.12
C ILE A 429 23.35 -17.41 -2.58
#